data_AF-A0A975GNE5-F1
#
_entry.id   AF-A0A975GNE5-F1
#
_cell.length_a   1.000
_cell.length_b   1.000
_cell.length_c   1.000
_cell.angle_alpha   90.00
_cell.angle_beta   90.00
_cell.angle_gamma   90.00
#
_symmetry.space_group_name_H-M   'P 1'
#
loop_
_entity.id
_entity.type
_entity.pdbx_description
1 polymer ?
#
loop_
_entity_poly.entity_id
_entity_poly.type
_entity_poly.pdbx_seq_one_letter_code
_entity_poly.pdbx_strand_id
1 'polypeptide(L)'
;MATLLKILAVPVLIVLVIIISAALFIGGGYVLSLIVPLTLFQASLLSMGSTFVFAFIISVLLVGEPMAKLLINPRRFPHYYYEDDEYDDDEEEEDEDEEYEEEDDEYDERLNKINISDRKKLTVINTRKVGRNEPCPCGSGKKYKHCCGK
;
A
#
# COMPACT_ATOMS: atom_id res chain seq x y z
N MET A 1 22.52 26.17 -8.00
CA MET A 1 22.19 26.68 -9.34
C MET A 1 21.10 25.85 -10.03
N ALA A 2 21.28 24.54 -10.23
CA ALA A 2 20.30 23.70 -10.94
C ALA A 2 18.92 23.60 -10.24
N THR A 3 18.87 23.62 -8.91
CA THR A 3 17.60 23.61 -8.14
C THR A 3 16.84 24.92 -8.26
N LEU A 4 17.54 26.06 -8.22
CA LEU A 4 16.95 27.39 -8.37
C LEU A 4 16.38 27.62 -9.77
N LEU A 5 17.07 27.14 -10.81
CA LEU A 5 16.58 27.17 -12.18
C LEU A 5 15.30 26.33 -12.35
N LYS A 6 15.22 25.16 -11.71
CA LYS A 6 14.01 24.31 -11.72
C LYS A 6 12.83 24.99 -11.03
N ILE A 7 13.06 25.64 -9.89
CA ILE A 7 12.01 26.34 -9.13
C ILE A 7 11.40 27.48 -9.96
N LEU A 8 12.19 28.15 -10.80
CA LEU A 8 11.69 29.20 -11.70
C LEU A 8 11.11 28.64 -13.01
N ALA A 9 11.64 27.54 -13.55
CA ALA A 9 11.18 26.97 -14.81
C ALA A 9 9.83 26.25 -14.69
N VAL A 10 9.56 25.59 -13.57
CA VAL A 10 8.29 24.86 -13.33
C VAL A 10 7.05 25.77 -13.41
N PRO A 11 6.96 26.93 -12.72
CA PRO A 11 5.78 27.79 -12.83
C PRO A 11 5.63 28.39 -14.23
N VAL A 12 6.74 28.72 -14.90
CA VAL A 12 6.70 29.20 -16.29
C VAL A 12 6.12 28.15 -17.23
N LEU A 13 6.52 26.88 -17.07
CA LEU A 13 5.99 25.78 -17.87
C LEU A 13 4.49 25.58 -17.60
N ILE A 14 4.07 25.63 -16.33
CA ILE A 14 2.64 25.55 -15.97
C ILE A 14 1.83 26.67 -16.64
N VAL A 15 2.32 27.91 -16.58
CA VAL A 15 1.65 29.06 -17.22
C VAL A 15 1.58 28.87 -18.74
N LEU A 16 2.65 28.39 -19.39
CA LEU A 16 2.63 28.09 -20.82
C LEU A 16 1.61 27.00 -21.17
N VAL A 17 1.52 25.94 -20.38
CA VAL A 17 0.53 24.87 -20.58
C VAL A 17 -0.89 25.41 -20.46
N ILE A 18 -1.15 26.28 -19.48
CA ILE A 18 -2.46 26.93 -19.32
C ILE A 18 -2.79 27.80 -20.54
N ILE A 19 -1.85 28.63 -21.00
CA ILE A 19 -2.05 29.51 -22.16
C ILE A 19 -2.33 28.68 -23.43
N ILE A 20 -1.53 27.63 -23.67
CA ILE A 20 -1.70 26.75 -24.84
C ILE A 20 -3.05 26.04 -24.78
N SER A 21 -3.43 25.50 -23.62
CA SER A 21 -4.74 24.85 -23.45
C SER A 21 -5.89 25.82 -23.72
N ALA A 22 -5.85 27.03 -23.17
CA ALA A 22 -6.87 28.05 -23.39
C ALA A 22 -6.98 28.44 -24.87
N ALA A 23 -5.84 28.61 -25.56
CA ALA A 23 -5.81 28.89 -26.99
C ALA A 23 -6.43 27.77 -27.84
N LEU A 24 -6.15 26.51 -27.49
CA LEU A 24 -6.75 25.35 -28.16
C LEU A 24 -8.26 25.25 -27.92
N PHE A 25 -8.74 25.56 -26.72
CA PHE A 25 -10.17 25.57 -26.43
C PHE A 25 -10.91 26.69 -27.16
N ILE A 26 -10.38 27.91 -27.13
CA ILE A 26 -10.99 29.07 -27.79
C ILE A 26 -10.94 28.90 -29.31
N GLY A 27 -9.78 28.54 -29.85
CA GLY A 27 -9.59 28.34 -31.29
C GLY A 27 -10.34 27.11 -31.81
N GLY A 28 -10.24 25.98 -31.11
CA GLY A 28 -10.97 24.76 -31.45
C GLY A 28 -12.48 24.94 -31.37
N GLY A 29 -12.98 25.64 -30.35
CA GLY A 29 -14.38 25.99 -30.23
C GLY A 29 -14.88 26.89 -31.36
N TYR A 30 -14.08 27.89 -31.76
CA TYR A 30 -14.42 28.77 -32.88
C TYR A 30 -14.47 28.02 -34.22
N VAL A 31 -13.47 27.16 -34.50
CA VAL A 31 -13.45 26.34 -35.73
C VAL A 31 -14.62 25.35 -35.75
N LEU A 32 -14.92 24.71 -34.61
CA LEU A 32 -16.04 23.78 -34.52
C LEU A 32 -17.40 24.49 -34.74
N SER A 33 -17.53 25.74 -34.28
CA SER A 33 -18.70 26.60 -34.50
C SER A 33 -18.94 26.91 -35.99
N LEU A 34 -17.88 26.95 -36.80
CA LEU A 34 -18.01 27.16 -38.26
C LEU A 34 -18.46 25.91 -39.01
N ILE A 35 -18.14 24.72 -38.48
CA ILE A 35 -18.40 23.44 -39.17
C ILE A 35 -19.75 22.84 -38.74
N VAL A 36 -20.13 23.04 -37.47
CA VAL A 36 -21.33 22.41 -36.91
C VAL A 36 -22.34 23.48 -36.52
N PRO A 37 -23.51 23.56 -37.19
CA PRO A 37 -24.60 24.46 -36.79
C PRO A 37 -25.30 23.90 -35.55
N LEU A 38 -24.61 23.89 -34.41
CA LEU A 38 -25.18 23.46 -33.14
C LEU A 38 -26.20 24.49 -32.67
N THR A 39 -27.38 24.00 -32.29
CA THR A 39 -28.32 24.82 -31.53
C THR A 39 -27.69 25.19 -30.17
N LEU A 40 -28.07 26.36 -29.62
CA LEU A 40 -27.60 26.83 -28.30
C LEU A 40 -27.72 25.75 -27.21
N PHE A 41 -28.76 24.92 -27.30
CA PHE A 41 -29.00 23.81 -26.39
C PHE A 41 -27.93 22.70 -26.51
N GLN A 42 -27.60 22.28 -27.73
CA GLN A 42 -26.58 21.24 -27.96
C GLN A 42 -25.18 21.71 -27.60
N ALA A 43 -24.86 22.99 -27.84
CA ALA A 43 -23.58 23.58 -27.42
C ALA A 43 -23.43 23.56 -25.89
N SER A 44 -24.51 23.87 -25.17
CA SER A 44 -24.55 23.84 -23.71
C SER A 44 -24.37 22.42 -23.17
N LEU A 45 -25.02 21.43 -23.79
CA LEU A 45 -24.85 20.02 -23.43
C LEU A 45 -23.43 19.51 -23.68
N LEU A 46 -22.82 19.87 -24.81
CA LEU A 46 -21.45 19.47 -25.12
C LEU A 46 -20.44 20.12 -24.16
N SER A 47 -20.66 21.39 -23.81
CA SER A 47 -19.85 22.11 -22.82
C SER A 47 -19.93 21.42 -21.45
N MET A 48 -21.15 21.17 -20.95
CA MET A 48 -21.37 20.43 -19.70
C MET A 48 -20.71 19.04 -19.76
N GLY A 49 -20.91 18.29 -20.84
CA GLY A 49 -20.27 16.97 -21.00
C GLY A 49 -18.74 17.03 -20.97
N SER A 50 -18.16 18.04 -21.62
CA SER A 50 -16.70 18.21 -21.66
C SER A 50 -16.12 18.53 -20.28
N THR A 51 -16.78 19.38 -19.48
CA THR A 51 -16.28 19.72 -18.14
C THR A 51 -16.34 18.53 -17.18
N PHE A 52 -17.35 17.67 -17.28
CA PHE A 52 -17.40 16.41 -16.52
C PHE A 52 -16.27 15.45 -16.90
N VAL A 53 -15.98 15.31 -18.20
CA VAL A 53 -14.88 14.45 -18.68
C VAL A 53 -13.53 15.01 -18.22
N PHE A 54 -13.30 16.31 -18.35
CA PHE A 54 -12.08 16.96 -17.87
C PHE A 54 -11.94 16.87 -16.35
N ALA A 55 -13.00 17.12 -15.59
CA ALA A 55 -12.98 16.97 -14.13
C ALA A 55 -12.71 15.51 -13.71
N PHE A 56 -13.27 14.53 -14.42
CA PHE A 56 -12.99 13.11 -14.19
C PHE A 56 -11.53 12.77 -14.50
N ILE A 57 -11.00 13.21 -15.64
CA ILE A 57 -9.58 13.00 -16.00
C ILE A 57 -8.66 13.66 -14.98
N ILE A 58 -8.93 14.91 -14.59
CA ILE A 58 -8.15 15.61 -13.55
C ILE A 58 -8.25 14.88 -12.21
N SER A 59 -9.45 14.44 -11.81
CA SER A 59 -9.64 13.65 -10.59
C SER A 59 -8.83 12.35 -10.63
N VAL A 60 -8.84 11.64 -11.75
CA VAL A 60 -8.05 10.41 -11.95
C VAL A 60 -6.55 10.69 -11.96
N LEU A 61 -6.09 11.81 -12.54
CA LEU A 61 -4.67 12.17 -12.54
C LEU A 61 -4.20 12.58 -11.14
N LEU A 62 -5.00 13.35 -10.40
CA LEU A 62 -4.70 13.77 -9.03
C LEU A 62 -4.77 12.62 -8.02
N VAL A 63 -5.71 11.68 -8.22
CA VAL A 63 -5.91 10.51 -7.33
C VAL A 63 -5.12 9.28 -7.81
N GLY A 64 -4.60 9.28 -9.04
CA GLY A 64 -3.94 8.14 -9.69
C GLY A 64 -2.48 7.94 -9.29
N GLU A 65 -1.80 8.97 -8.80
CA GLU A 65 -0.42 8.85 -8.30
C GLU A 65 -0.26 7.88 -7.10
N PRO A 66 -1.13 7.89 -6.07
CA PRO A 66 -0.97 6.98 -4.93
C PRO A 66 -1.26 5.51 -5.25
N MET A 67 -2.06 5.21 -6.29
CA MET A 67 -2.45 3.82 -6.61
C MET A 67 -1.51 3.14 -7.62
N ALA A 68 -0.92 3.88 -8.57
CA ALA A 68 0.05 3.31 -9.50
C ALA A 68 1.34 2.82 -8.80
N LYS A 69 1.77 3.51 -7.74
CA LYS A 69 2.90 3.10 -6.89
C LYS A 69 2.59 1.86 -6.03
N LEU A 70 1.32 1.58 -5.74
CA LEU A 70 0.89 0.38 -5.01
C LEU A 70 0.85 -0.89 -5.89
N LEU A 71 0.74 -0.74 -7.22
CA LEU A 71 0.70 -1.89 -8.14
C LEU A 71 2.08 -2.27 -8.69
N ILE A 72 3.07 -1.37 -8.66
CA ILE A 72 4.43 -1.62 -9.20
C ILE A 72 5.40 -2.14 -8.12
N ASN A 73 5.05 -2.10 -6.83
CA ASN A 73 5.91 -2.69 -5.79
C ASN A 73 5.14 -3.34 -4.63
N PRO A 74 4.67 -4.60 -4.78
CA PRO A 74 4.14 -5.37 -3.65
C PRO A 74 5.25 -5.91 -2.71
N ARG A 75 6.51 -5.48 -2.83
CA ARG A 75 7.61 -5.92 -1.95
C ARG A 75 8.41 -4.75 -1.37
N ARG A 76 7.79 -4.05 -0.43
CA ARG A 76 8.53 -3.56 0.73
C ARG A 76 7.67 -3.77 1.97
N PHE A 77 7.56 -5.04 2.37
CA PHE A 77 7.27 -5.35 3.76
C PHE A 77 8.45 -4.75 4.55
N PRO A 78 8.22 -3.79 5.47
CA PRO A 78 9.26 -3.43 6.42
C PRO A 78 9.47 -4.68 7.27
N HIS A 79 10.65 -5.28 7.14
CA HIS A 79 11.11 -6.27 8.10
C HIS A 79 11.25 -5.51 9.41
N TYR A 80 10.33 -5.73 10.34
CA TYR A 80 10.47 -5.27 11.70
C TYR A 80 11.58 -6.16 12.29
N TYR A 81 12.82 -5.70 12.17
CA TYR A 81 13.90 -6.23 12.99
C TYR A 81 13.47 -5.95 14.43
N TYR A 82 13.23 -7.00 15.20
CA TYR A 82 13.42 -6.87 16.63
C TYR A 82 14.92 -6.63 16.78
N GLU A 83 15.29 -5.43 17.24
CA GLU A 83 16.58 -5.25 17.88
C GLU A 83 16.54 -6.22 19.07
N ASP A 84 17.43 -7.21 19.06
CA ASP A 84 17.73 -7.96 20.27
C ASP A 84 18.38 -6.92 21.19
N ASP A 85 17.58 -6.41 22.12
CA ASP A 85 18.06 -5.60 23.22
C ASP A 85 19.12 -6.47 23.92
N GLU A 86 20.38 -6.10 23.73
CA GLU A 86 21.51 -6.63 24.49
C GLU A 86 21.18 -6.38 25.96
N TYR A 87 20.77 -7.44 26.66
CA TYR A 87 20.65 -7.41 28.10
C TYR A 87 22.09 -7.22 28.59
N ASP A 88 22.42 -6.01 29.06
CA ASP A 88 23.56 -5.75 29.94
C ASP A 88 23.31 -6.55 31.22
N ASP A 89 23.75 -7.81 31.18
CA ASP A 89 23.84 -8.71 32.32
C ASP A 89 25.16 -8.37 33.05
N ASP A 90 25.22 -7.16 33.61
CA ASP A 90 26.23 -6.79 34.61
C ASP A 90 25.82 -7.39 35.96
N GLU A 91 25.81 -8.72 36.08
CA GLU A 91 25.80 -9.41 37.37
C GLU A 91 26.94 -10.45 37.44
N GLU A 92 27.93 -10.06 38.25
CA GLU A 92 28.76 -10.90 39.14
C GLU A 92 29.96 -11.68 38.52
N GLU A 93 31.16 -11.11 38.71
CA GLU A 93 32.41 -11.87 38.69
C GLU A 93 32.56 -12.70 39.98
N GLU A 94 32.74 -14.02 39.74
CA GLU A 94 33.59 -15.00 40.42
C GLU A 94 33.35 -15.26 41.92
N ASP A 95 32.86 -16.47 42.23
CA ASP A 95 33.62 -17.50 42.95
C ASP A 95 32.68 -18.65 43.36
N GLU A 96 32.69 -19.78 42.65
CA GLU A 96 32.47 -21.10 43.27
C GLU A 96 32.87 -22.22 42.30
N ASP A 97 34.03 -22.83 42.60
CA ASP A 97 34.49 -24.08 42.01
C ASP A 97 33.51 -25.20 42.37
N GLU A 98 32.87 -25.87 41.39
CA GLU A 98 32.35 -27.22 41.61
C GLU A 98 32.32 -28.06 40.32
N GLU A 99 33.20 -29.06 40.35
CA GLU A 99 33.42 -30.19 39.44
C GLU A 99 32.15 -31.04 39.27
N TYR A 100 31.68 -31.29 38.04
CA TYR A 100 30.77 -32.41 37.74
C TYR A 100 31.06 -33.09 36.38
N GLU A 101 31.07 -34.42 36.46
CA GLU A 101 31.42 -35.43 35.44
C GLU A 101 30.32 -35.71 34.40
N GLU A 102 30.66 -36.60 33.46
CA GLU A 102 30.05 -37.00 32.17
C GLU A 102 28.62 -37.62 32.16
N GLU A 103 28.09 -37.71 30.93
CA GLU A 103 27.06 -38.63 30.35
C GLU A 103 25.56 -38.39 30.61
N ASP A 104 24.77 -38.28 29.53
CA ASP A 104 23.75 -39.30 29.18
C ASP A 104 23.01 -39.03 27.85
N ASP A 105 23.11 -39.99 26.93
CA ASP A 105 22.60 -40.02 25.55
C ASP A 105 21.06 -40.29 25.43
N GLU A 106 20.25 -39.90 26.42
CA GLU A 106 18.83 -40.33 26.52
C GLU A 106 17.81 -39.32 25.95
N TYR A 107 18.22 -38.19 25.36
CA TYR A 107 17.26 -37.17 24.89
C TYR A 107 16.77 -37.36 23.44
N ASP A 108 17.47 -38.13 22.61
CA ASP A 108 17.18 -38.25 21.17
C ASP A 108 16.03 -39.23 20.86
N GLU A 109 15.66 -40.11 21.80
CA GLU A 109 14.63 -41.13 21.54
C GLU A 109 13.19 -40.57 21.67
N ARG A 110 12.98 -39.46 22.40
CA ARG A 110 11.63 -38.86 22.58
C ARG A 110 11.14 -38.09 21.35
N LEU A 111 12.02 -37.57 20.50
CA LEU A 111 11.64 -36.83 19.30
C LEU A 111 11.16 -37.73 18.15
N ASN A 112 11.56 -39.01 18.15
CA ASN A 112 11.29 -39.93 17.05
C ASN A 112 9.90 -40.60 17.12
N LYS A 113 9.05 -40.20 18.08
CA LYS A 113 7.70 -40.76 18.31
C LYS A 113 6.55 -39.84 17.92
N ILE A 114 6.79 -38.77 17.15
CA ILE A 114 5.72 -37.90 16.64
C ILE A 114 5.23 -38.44 15.30
N ASN A 115 4.08 -39.13 15.32
CA ASN A 115 3.41 -39.61 14.13
C ASN A 115 3.00 -38.44 13.21
N ILE A 116 3.44 -38.49 11.95
CA ILE A 116 3.26 -37.46 10.91
C ILE A 116 1.78 -37.15 10.62
N SER A 117 0.85 -38.02 11.03
CA SER A 117 -0.60 -37.86 10.88
C SER A 117 -1.21 -36.72 11.73
N ASP A 118 -0.53 -36.26 12.78
CA ASP A 118 -1.03 -35.18 13.64
C ASP A 118 -0.62 -33.77 13.16
N ARG A 119 0.24 -33.68 12.12
CA ARG A 119 0.63 -32.40 11.52
C ARG A 119 -0.47 -31.71 10.69
N LYS A 120 -1.67 -32.28 10.62
CA LYS A 120 -2.81 -31.71 9.88
C LYS A 120 -3.70 -30.75 10.69
N LYS A 121 -3.27 -30.34 11.89
CA LYS A 121 -4.00 -29.33 12.67
C LYS A 121 -3.13 -28.20 13.20
N LEU A 122 -2.11 -27.79 12.44
CA LEU A 122 -1.54 -26.46 12.62
C LEU A 122 -2.50 -25.47 11.96
N THR A 123 -3.56 -25.11 12.69
CA THR A 123 -4.36 -23.93 12.35
C THR A 123 -3.39 -22.77 12.25
N VAL A 124 -3.27 -22.19 11.06
CA VAL A 124 -2.51 -20.96 10.83
C VAL A 124 -3.16 -19.89 11.71
N ILE A 125 -2.62 -19.70 12.91
CA ILE A 125 -2.95 -18.55 13.74
C ILE A 125 -2.30 -17.38 13.01
N ASN A 126 -3.11 -16.68 12.23
CA ASN A 126 -2.67 -15.45 11.58
C ASN A 126 -2.31 -14.48 12.72
N THR A 127 -1.01 -14.27 12.94
CA THR A 127 -0.43 -13.36 13.95
C THR A 127 -0.70 -11.88 13.65
N ARG A 128 -1.48 -11.59 12.61
CA ARG A 128 -1.95 -10.23 12.31
C ARG A 128 -3.20 -9.95 13.15
N LYS A 129 -3.21 -8.82 13.86
CA LYS A 129 -4.41 -8.28 14.54
C LYS A 129 -5.51 -8.02 13.49
N VAL A 130 -6.48 -8.94 13.37
CA VAL A 130 -7.62 -8.80 12.45
C VAL A 130 -8.57 -7.74 12.97
N GLY A 131 -8.88 -6.74 12.14
CA GLY A 131 -9.83 -5.70 12.49
C GLY A 131 -11.25 -6.26 12.63
N ARG A 132 -12.05 -5.75 13.58
CA ARG A 132 -13.44 -6.24 13.84
C ARG A 132 -14.34 -6.28 12.60
N ASN A 133 -14.13 -5.40 11.63
CA ASN A 133 -14.95 -5.29 10.42
C ASN A 133 -14.37 -6.03 9.19
N GLU A 134 -13.17 -6.61 9.28
CA GLU A 134 -12.50 -7.32 8.18
C GLU A 134 -13.12 -8.71 7.94
N PRO A 135 -12.94 -9.30 6.75
CA PRO A 135 -13.34 -10.68 6.50
C PRO A 135 -12.67 -11.65 7.49
N CYS A 136 -13.44 -12.61 7.98
CA CYS A 136 -12.98 -13.52 9.02
C CYS A 136 -11.96 -14.52 8.44
N PRO A 137 -10.79 -14.71 9.09
CA PRO A 137 -9.71 -15.57 8.58
C PRO A 137 -10.07 -17.06 8.55
N CYS A 138 -11.21 -17.48 9.13
CA CYS A 138 -11.72 -18.84 9.03
C CYS A 138 -12.35 -19.18 7.66
N GLY A 139 -12.39 -18.23 6.73
CA GLY A 139 -12.93 -18.45 5.39
C GLY A 139 -14.45 -18.42 5.30
N SER A 140 -15.16 -17.98 6.34
CA SER A 140 -16.63 -17.95 6.37
C SER A 140 -17.27 -16.86 5.49
N GLY A 141 -16.47 -15.92 4.98
CA GLY A 141 -16.95 -14.73 4.24
C GLY A 141 -17.66 -13.69 5.11
N LYS A 142 -17.82 -13.92 6.43
CA LYS A 142 -18.45 -12.96 7.37
C LYS A 142 -17.42 -11.99 7.92
N LYS A 143 -17.84 -10.82 8.40
CA LYS A 143 -16.98 -9.90 9.16
C LYS A 143 -16.54 -10.55 10.47
N TYR A 144 -15.32 -10.28 10.95
CA TYR A 144 -14.74 -10.89 12.16
C TYR A 144 -15.68 -10.77 13.37
N LYS A 145 -16.23 -9.59 13.63
CA LYS A 145 -17.20 -9.32 14.73
C LYS A 145 -18.49 -10.13 14.68
N HIS A 146 -18.81 -10.75 13.54
CA HIS A 146 -20.01 -11.56 13.35
C HIS A 146 -19.70 -13.06 13.19
N CYS A 147 -18.44 -13.46 13.33
CA CYS A 147 -17.97 -14.83 13.22
C CYS A 147 -17.12 -15.21 14.43
N CYS A 148 -15.78 -15.26 14.29
CA CYS A 148 -14.88 -15.67 15.37
C CYS A 148 -14.67 -14.60 16.46
N GLY A 149 -15.03 -13.34 16.20
CA GLY A 149 -14.92 -12.23 17.14
C GLY A 149 -16.24 -11.85 17.83
N LYS A 150 -17.19 -12.79 17.90
CA LYS A 150 -18.37 -12.68 18.78
C LYS A 150 -17.97 -12.85 20.23
#